data_AF-K0ZCY2-F1
#
_entry.id   AF-K0ZCY2-F1
#
_cell.length_a   1.000
_cell.length_b   1.000
_cell.length_c   1.000
_cell.angle_alpha   90.00
_cell.angle_beta   90.00
_cell.angle_gamma   90.00
#
_symmetry.space_group_name_H-M   'P 1'
#
loop_
_entity.id
_entity.type
_entity.pdbx_description
1 polymer ?
#
loop_
_entity_poly.entity_id
_entity_poly.type
_entity_poly.pdbx_seq_one_letter_code
_entity_poly.pdbx_strand_id
1 'polypeptide(L)' 'NVVEWGIANPHEAVMMASLNPAKSVHIDDVCGQIREGYDADFIVLDKDLELVATYLDGVKRYQA' A
#
# COMPACT_ATOMS: atom_id res chain seq x y z
N ASN A 1 5.99 -4.92 11.94
CA ASN A 1 6.30 -4.19 10.67
C ASN A 1 7.47 -3.21 10.89
N VAL A 2 7.97 -2.50 9.86
CA VAL A 2 9.16 -1.61 9.98
C VAL A 2 8.95 -0.40 10.90
N VAL A 3 7.69 -0.04 11.19
CA VAL A 3 7.35 1.01 12.16
C VAL A 3 7.59 0.52 13.58
N GLU A 4 7.18 -0.72 13.89
CA GLU A 4 7.45 -1.35 15.20
C GLU A 4 8.95 -1.48 15.51
N TRP A 5 9.78 -1.65 14.47
CA TRP A 5 11.24 -1.69 14.61
C TRP A 5 11.87 -0.30 14.81
N GLY A 6 11.07 0.78 14.75
CA GLY A 6 11.53 2.15 14.88
C GLY A 6 12.35 2.66 13.68
N ILE A 7 12.22 2.02 12.52
CA ILE A 7 13.01 2.37 11.32
C ILE A 7 12.35 3.51 10.52
N ALA A 8 11.03 3.56 10.50
CA ALA A 8 10.25 4.51 9.71
C ALA A 8 8.94 4.88 10.39
N ASN A 9 8.40 6.05 10.08
CA ASN A 9 7.03 6.39 10.48
C ASN A 9 5.98 5.70 9.56
N PRO A 10 4.68 5.65 9.94
CA PRO A 10 3.66 4.97 9.14
C PRO A 10 3.58 5.43 7.68
N HIS A 11 3.70 6.73 7.44
CA HIS A 11 3.67 7.27 6.08
C HIS A 11 4.87 6.77 5.26
N GLU A 12 6.08 6.87 5.80
CA GLU A 12 7.28 6.34 5.16
C GLU A 12 7.19 4.83 4.89
N ALA A 13 6.66 4.05 5.84
CA ALA A 13 6.47 2.61 5.70
C ALA A 13 5.54 2.26 4.54
N VAL A 14 4.40 2.96 4.41
CA VAL A 14 3.49 2.79 3.27
C VAL A 14 4.18 3.14 1.96
N MET A 15 4.90 4.25 1.90
CA MET A 15 5.62 4.65 0.68
C MET A 15 6.71 3.65 0.27
N MET A 16 7.42 3.07 1.23
CA MET A 16 8.39 1.99 0.98
C MET A 16 7.75 0.71 0.45
N ALA A 17 6.50 0.44 0.80
CA ALA A 17 5.75 -0.74 0.37
C ALA A 17 4.94 -0.54 -0.93
N SER A 18 4.78 0.69 -1.42
CA SER A 18 3.96 1.01 -2.59
C SER A 18 4.68 1.87 -3.63
N LEU A 19 4.77 3.18 -3.42
CA LEU A 19 5.25 4.11 -4.44
C LEU A 19 6.74 3.96 -4.74
N ASN A 20 7.57 3.77 -3.72
CA ASN A 20 9.02 3.69 -3.91
C ASN A 20 9.43 2.50 -4.79
N PRO A 21 8.93 1.26 -4.58
CA PRO A 21 9.24 0.17 -5.50
C PRO A 21 8.65 0.40 -6.89
N ALA A 22 7.43 0.96 -7.03
CA ALA A 22 6.85 1.28 -8.33
C ALA A 22 7.72 2.29 -9.13
N LYS A 23 8.21 3.34 -8.48
CA LYS A 23 9.16 4.30 -9.07
C LYS A 23 10.48 3.66 -9.45
N SER A 24 10.99 2.76 -8.61
CA SER A 24 12.28 2.09 -8.85
C SER A 24 12.29 1.23 -10.11
N VAL A 25 11.11 0.77 -10.55
CA VAL A 25 10.95 -0.05 -11.76
C VAL A 25 10.15 0.66 -12.85
N HIS A 26 9.93 1.97 -12.69
CA HIS A 26 9.27 2.85 -13.68
C HIS A 26 7.85 2.43 -14.06
N ILE A 27 7.06 1.99 -13.08
CA ILE A 27 5.62 1.67 -13.24
C ILE A 27 4.73 2.49 -12.31
N ASP A 28 5.22 3.63 -11.82
CA ASP A 28 4.45 4.51 -10.93
C ASP A 28 3.31 5.26 -11.64
N ASP A 29 3.26 5.20 -12.97
CA ASP A 29 2.12 5.57 -13.81
C ASP A 29 1.01 4.50 -13.84
N VAL A 30 1.30 3.27 -13.39
CA VAL A 30 0.37 2.13 -13.35
C VAL A 30 -0.10 1.80 -11.92
N CYS A 31 0.80 1.78 -10.94
CA CYS A 31 0.46 1.37 -9.56
C CYS A 31 1.26 2.10 -8.48
N GLY A 32 0.99 1.75 -7.21
CA GLY A 32 1.70 2.26 -6.04
C GLY A 32 1.17 3.59 -5.47
N GLN A 33 0.05 4.10 -6.00
CA GLN A 33 -0.62 5.31 -5.51
C GLN A 33 -2.14 5.15 -5.54
N ILE A 34 -2.83 5.76 -4.59
CA ILE A 34 -4.28 5.95 -4.66
C ILE A 34 -4.53 7.25 -5.43
N ARG A 35 -4.88 7.12 -6.70
CA ARG A 35 -5.06 8.26 -7.62
C ARG A 35 -6.15 7.96 -8.65
N GLU A 36 -6.83 8.99 -9.12
CA GLU A 36 -7.80 8.87 -10.20
C GLU A 36 -7.13 8.30 -11.47
N GLY A 37 -7.84 7.40 -12.17
CA GLY A 37 -7.38 6.73 -13.38
C GLY A 37 -6.52 5.48 -13.15
N TYR A 38 -6.30 5.08 -11.90
CA TYR A 38 -5.54 3.87 -11.53
C TYR A 38 -6.49 2.74 -11.16
N ASP A 39 -6.02 1.50 -11.27
CA ASP A 39 -6.74 0.35 -10.76
C ASP A 39 -6.96 0.49 -9.25
N ALA A 40 -8.14 0.06 -8.78
CA ALA A 40 -8.53 0.17 -7.38
C ALA A 40 -7.92 -0.96 -6.54
N ASP A 41 -6.58 -1.03 -6.57
CA ASP A 41 -5.74 -1.97 -5.84
C ASP A 41 -5.24 -1.30 -4.56
N PHE A 42 -5.81 -1.72 -3.42
CA PHE A 42 -5.44 -1.17 -2.13
C PHE A 42 -5.67 -2.17 -1.00
N ILE A 43 -4.97 -1.93 0.11
CA ILE A 43 -5.18 -2.65 1.36
C ILE A 43 -5.73 -1.71 2.42
N VAL A 44 -6.49 -2.26 3.36
CA VAL A 44 -6.94 -1.56 4.55
C VAL A 44 -6.08 -2.07 5.71
N LEU A 45 -5.46 -1.13 6.43
CA LEU A 45 -4.69 -1.40 7.62
C LEU A 45 -5.41 -0.79 8.84
N ASP A 46 -5.26 -1.41 10.00
CA ASP A 46 -5.70 -0.82 11.26
C ASP A 46 -4.65 0.16 11.83
N LYS A 47 -4.85 0.60 13.09
CA LYS A 47 -3.97 1.57 13.76
C LYS A 47 -2.58 1.01 14.08
N ASP A 48 -2.47 -0.30 14.18
CA ASP A 48 -1.22 -1.01 14.47
C ASP A 48 -0.50 -1.43 13.17
N LEU A 49 -1.08 -1.05 12.02
CA LEU A 49 -0.63 -1.39 10.66
C LEU A 49 -0.75 -2.88 10.34
N GLU A 50 -1.72 -3.55 10.97
CA GLU A 50 -2.08 -4.93 10.65
C GLU A 50 -3.12 -4.98 9.51
N LEU A 51 -3.05 -6.03 8.68
CA LEU A 51 -3.89 -6.16 7.49
C LEU A 51 -5.34 -6.48 7.89
N VAL A 52 -6.28 -5.63 7.45
CA VAL A 52 -7.72 -5.85 7.63
C VAL A 52 -8.36 -6.44 6.38
N ALA A 53 -8.05 -5.90 5.19
CA ALA A 53 -8.63 -6.35 3.94
C ALA A 53 -7.76 -6.01 2.73
N THR A 54 -7.92 -6.77 1.65
CA THR A 54 -7.26 -6.51 0.35
C THR A 54 -8.31 -6.39 -0.75
N TYR A 55 -8.18 -5.37 -1.58
CA TYR A 55 -9.00 -5.11 -2.76
C TYR A 55 -8.11 -5.20 -4.00
N LEU A 56 -8.59 -5.95 -5.00
CA LEU A 56 -8.00 -6.02 -6.34
C LEU A 56 -9.09 -5.63 -7.34
N ASP A 57 -8.80 -4.66 -8.22
CA ASP A 57 -9.76 -4.06 -9.16
C ASP A 57 -11.04 -3.58 -8.46
N GLY A 58 -10.92 -3.03 -7.25
CA GLY A 58 -12.05 -2.58 -6.43
C GLY A 58 -12.89 -3.71 -5.82
N VAL A 59 -12.54 -4.97 -6.07
CA VAL A 59 -13.21 -6.15 -5.51
C VAL A 59 -12.46 -6.62 -4.28
N LYS A 60 -13.15 -6.73 -3.14
CA LYS A 60 -12.56 -7.31 -1.93
C LYS A 60 -12.20 -8.78 -2.18
N ARG A 61 -10.92 -9.12 -2.10
CA ARG A 61 -10.39 -10.48 -2.29
C ARG A 61 -9.99 -11.15 -0.99
N TYR A 62 -9.69 -10.37 0.05
CA TYR A 62 -9.27 -10.89 1.33
C TYR A 62 -9.86 -10.07 2.49
N GLN A 63 -10.08 -10.75 3.61
CA GLN A 63 -10.52 -10.22 4.90
C GLN A 63 -9.82 -11.03 5.99
N ALA A 64 -9.12 -10.35 6.89
CA ALA A 64 -8.54 -10.96 8.09
C ALA A 64 -9.62 -11.28 9.14
#